data_AF-A0A1I3XVW3-F1
#
_entry.id   AF-A0A1I3XVW3-F1
#
_cell.length_a   1.000
_cell.length_b   1.000
_cell.length_c   1.000
_cell.angle_alpha   90.00
_cell.angle_beta   90.00
_cell.angle_gamma   90.00
#
_symmetry.space_group_name_H-M   'P 1'
#
loop_
_entity.id
_entity.type
_entity.pdbx_description
1 polymer ?
#
loop_
_entity_poly.entity_id
_entity_poly.type
_entity_poly.pdbx_seq_one_letter_code
_entity_poly.pdbx_strand_id
1 'polypeptide(L)'
;MRFTRLTVVGLALVMAASGCTSEPSLKEAAAELQKDAQRLETNDVFKNPLKKLRILQRPDKDIRCDKDKFRRVLRATADYERINEPLDSHLGRSQALMENVLVQDFGYKLEHDFSQADTDEGRFIHGAKKDLGITVTVYVAPEAPTWRLNAMTPCLPQ
;
A
#
# COMPACT_ATOMS: atom_id res chain seq x y z
N MET A 1 -1.64 -5.42 -70.78
CA MET A 1 -1.35 -5.95 -69.42
C MET A 1 0.03 -5.40 -69.03
N ARG A 2 0.30 -4.68 -67.94
CA ARG A 2 -0.38 -4.37 -66.68
C ARG A 2 0.11 -3.01 -66.16
N PHE A 3 -0.71 -2.46 -65.27
CA PHE A 3 -0.77 -1.10 -64.74
C PHE A 3 0.45 -0.61 -63.92
N THR A 4 0.65 0.70 -64.05
CA THR A 4 1.20 1.70 -63.11
C THR A 4 1.18 1.30 -61.63
N ARG A 5 2.32 1.48 -60.93
CA ARG A 5 2.37 1.57 -59.47
C ARG A 5 2.62 3.01 -59.04
N LEU A 6 1.53 3.72 -58.75
CA LEU A 6 1.50 4.92 -57.92
C LEU A 6 1.86 4.52 -56.48
N THR A 7 2.94 5.06 -55.93
CA THR A 7 3.21 5.01 -54.49
C THR A 7 2.75 6.33 -53.88
N VAL A 8 1.50 6.35 -53.43
CA VAL A 8 0.97 7.37 -52.53
C VAL A 8 0.74 6.66 -51.20
N VAL A 9 1.54 6.99 -50.18
CA VAL A 9 1.17 6.73 -48.79
C VAL A 9 1.36 8.03 -48.05
N GLY A 10 0.25 8.74 -47.91
CA GLY A 10 0.12 9.88 -47.03
C GLY A 10 -0.05 9.45 -45.59
N LEU A 11 0.57 10.24 -44.71
CA LEU A 11 0.09 10.70 -43.41
C LEU A 11 -0.54 9.67 -42.45
N ALA A 12 0.19 9.36 -41.37
CA ALA A 12 -0.41 9.14 -40.07
C ALA A 12 0.30 10.03 -39.05
N LEU A 13 -0.28 11.20 -38.79
CA LEU A 13 0.00 11.96 -37.57
C LEU A 13 -0.34 11.03 -36.40
N VAL A 14 0.68 10.57 -35.68
CA VAL A 14 0.49 9.99 -34.36
C VAL A 14 0.11 11.14 -33.45
N MET A 15 -1.19 11.28 -33.19
CA MET A 15 -1.67 12.12 -32.10
C MET A 15 -1.05 11.55 -30.82
N ALA A 16 -0.10 12.30 -30.26
CA ALA A 16 0.29 12.16 -28.88
C ALA A 16 -0.96 12.50 -28.05
N ALA A 17 -1.73 11.47 -27.70
CA ALA A 17 -2.65 11.56 -26.59
C ALA A 17 -1.76 11.79 -25.37
N SER A 18 -1.61 13.06 -24.99
CA SER A 18 -1.20 13.48 -23.66
C SER A 18 -2.16 12.78 -22.70
N GLY A 19 -1.75 11.62 -22.20
CA GLY A 19 -2.49 10.86 -21.20
C GLY A 19 -2.60 11.72 -19.97
N CYS A 20 -3.69 12.47 -19.86
CA CYS A 20 -4.21 12.91 -18.57
C CYS A 20 -4.54 11.64 -17.80
N THR A 21 -3.55 11.05 -17.12
CA THR A 21 -3.85 10.22 -15.96
C THR A 21 -4.45 11.21 -14.96
N SER A 22 -5.77 11.31 -14.96
CA SER A 22 -6.51 12.06 -13.95
C SER A 22 -6.02 11.59 -12.59
N GLU A 23 -5.58 12.53 -11.75
CA GLU A 23 -5.22 12.22 -10.37
C GLU A 23 -6.40 11.48 -9.71
N PRO A 24 -6.13 10.45 -8.90
CA PRO A 24 -7.19 9.68 -8.25
C PRO A 24 -8.04 10.60 -7.39
N SER A 25 -9.35 10.42 -7.39
CA SER A 25 -10.22 11.16 -6.49
C SER A 25 -10.03 10.69 -5.04
N LEU A 26 -10.28 11.58 -4.06
CA LEU A 26 -10.26 11.20 -2.65
C LEU A 26 -11.20 10.03 -2.37
N LYS A 27 -12.37 10.03 -3.02
CA LYS A 27 -13.37 8.96 -2.90
C LYS A 27 -12.83 7.60 -3.35
N GLU A 28 -12.14 7.53 -4.49
CA GLU A 28 -11.56 6.28 -5.00
C GLU A 28 -10.43 5.77 -4.09
N ALA A 29 -9.50 6.65 -3.71
CA ALA A 29 -8.41 6.30 -2.82
C ALA A 29 -8.92 5.86 -1.43
N ALA A 30 -9.92 6.57 -0.89
CA ALA A 30 -10.56 6.23 0.38
C ALA A 30 -11.30 4.89 0.32
N ALA A 31 -12.00 4.60 -0.78
CA ALA A 31 -12.69 3.34 -0.96
C ALA A 31 -11.72 2.15 -1.00
N GLU A 32 -10.57 2.30 -1.68
CA GLU A 32 -9.55 1.26 -1.67
C GLU A 32 -8.91 1.07 -0.27
N LEU A 33 -8.65 2.17 0.44
CA LEU A 33 -8.16 2.10 1.81
C LEU A 33 -9.19 1.46 2.77
N GLN A 34 -10.48 1.67 2.52
CA GLN A 34 -11.56 1.00 3.25
C GLN A 34 -11.59 -0.51 2.97
N LYS A 35 -11.29 -0.94 1.74
CA LYS A 35 -11.09 -2.37 1.44
C LYS A 35 -9.89 -2.92 2.19
N ASP A 36 -8.78 -2.19 2.31
CA ASP A 36 -7.63 -2.64 3.11
C ASP A 36 -8.01 -2.85 4.59
N ALA A 37 -8.85 -1.99 5.15
CA ALA A 37 -9.38 -2.20 6.51
C ALA A 37 -10.20 -3.50 6.60
N GLN A 38 -11.08 -3.76 5.62
CA GLN A 38 -11.85 -5.01 5.57
C GLN A 38 -10.97 -6.25 5.35
N ARG A 39 -9.95 -6.13 4.49
CA ARG A 39 -8.96 -7.18 4.25
C ARG A 39 -8.22 -7.51 5.54
N LEU A 40 -7.78 -6.52 6.33
CA LEU A 40 -7.19 -6.78 7.66
C LEU A 40 -8.11 -7.62 8.55
N GLU A 41 -9.41 -7.28 8.60
CA GLU A 41 -10.37 -7.96 9.47
C GLU A 41 -10.71 -9.40 9.01
N THR A 42 -10.53 -9.68 7.72
CA THR A 42 -10.94 -10.96 7.11
C THR A 42 -9.78 -11.86 6.69
N ASN A 43 -8.56 -11.33 6.67
CA ASN A 43 -7.35 -12.05 6.29
C ASN A 43 -7.08 -13.23 7.22
N ASP A 44 -6.66 -14.36 6.66
CA ASP A 44 -6.42 -15.59 7.40
C ASP A 44 -5.36 -15.46 8.50
N VAL A 45 -4.39 -14.56 8.34
CA VAL A 45 -3.40 -14.24 9.37
C VAL A 45 -4.07 -13.50 10.52
N PHE A 46 -4.73 -12.37 10.25
CA PHE A 46 -5.16 -11.45 11.30
C PHE A 46 -6.52 -11.77 11.93
N LYS A 47 -7.37 -12.55 11.26
CA LYS A 47 -8.62 -13.04 11.84
C LYS A 47 -8.40 -14.00 13.02
N ASN A 48 -7.19 -14.55 13.14
CA ASN A 48 -6.80 -15.36 14.29
C ASN A 48 -6.77 -14.48 15.56
N PRO A 49 -7.58 -14.78 16.60
CA PRO A 49 -7.64 -13.98 17.83
C PRO A 49 -6.28 -13.85 18.54
N LEU A 50 -5.36 -14.80 18.37
CA LEU A 50 -4.02 -14.76 18.94
C LEU A 50 -3.16 -13.63 18.37
N LYS A 51 -3.48 -13.13 17.17
CA LYS A 51 -2.80 -11.98 16.57
C LYS A 51 -3.27 -10.64 17.15
N LYS A 52 -4.29 -10.63 18.01
CA LYS A 52 -4.80 -9.44 18.72
C LYS A 52 -4.91 -8.21 17.80
N LEU A 53 -5.47 -8.39 16.61
CA LEU A 53 -5.68 -7.29 15.67
C LEU A 53 -6.50 -6.19 16.35
N ARG A 54 -6.01 -4.95 16.26
CA ARG A 54 -6.72 -3.75 16.69
C ARG A 54 -6.69 -2.71 15.59
N ILE A 55 -7.86 -2.33 15.11
CA ILE A 55 -8.00 -1.17 14.23
C ILE A 55 -8.05 0.08 15.12
N LEU A 56 -6.97 0.87 15.09
CA LEU A 56 -6.84 2.09 15.88
C LEU A 56 -7.51 3.28 15.19
N GLN A 57 -7.54 3.29 13.86
CA GLN A 57 -8.18 4.32 13.06
C GLN A 57 -8.68 3.72 11.74
N ARG A 58 -9.96 3.93 11.42
CA ARG A 58 -10.54 3.58 10.13
C ARG A 58 -10.42 4.75 9.15
N PRO A 59 -10.43 4.49 7.83
CA PRO A 59 -10.36 5.54 6.80
C PRO A 59 -11.71 6.25 6.57
N ASP A 60 -12.57 6.31 7.59
CA ASP A 60 -13.95 6.83 7.54
C ASP A 60 -14.06 8.33 7.87
N LYS A 61 -12.98 8.96 8.35
CA LYS A 61 -12.90 10.40 8.63
C LYS A 61 -11.96 11.16 7.69
N ASP A 62 -12.45 12.26 7.13
CA ASP A 62 -11.65 13.26 6.41
C ASP A 62 -10.67 13.96 7.36
N ILE A 63 -9.39 13.91 7.04
CA ILE A 63 -8.34 14.64 7.75
C ILE A 63 -7.86 15.76 6.84
N ARG A 64 -8.14 17.01 7.22
CA ARG A 64 -7.69 18.18 6.48
C ARG A 64 -6.17 18.19 6.41
N CYS A 65 -5.64 18.35 5.21
CA CYS A 65 -4.19 18.34 4.95
C CYS A 65 -3.71 19.58 4.21
N ASP A 66 -4.62 20.28 3.52
CA ASP A 66 -4.40 21.59 2.90
C ASP A 66 -5.73 22.37 2.86
N LYS A 67 -5.75 23.54 2.23
CA LYS A 67 -6.98 24.25 1.87
C LYS A 67 -7.79 23.38 0.90
N ASP A 68 -9.02 23.06 1.29
CA ASP A 68 -10.00 22.30 0.49
C ASP A 68 -9.51 20.90 0.06
N LYS A 69 -8.51 20.34 0.74
CA LYS A 69 -7.99 18.99 0.52
C LYS A 69 -7.95 18.18 1.81
N PHE A 70 -8.18 16.89 1.65
CA PHE A 70 -8.27 15.93 2.74
C PHE A 70 -7.49 14.67 2.42
N ARG A 71 -7.20 13.90 3.46
CA ARG A 71 -6.65 12.55 3.37
C ARG A 71 -7.43 11.62 4.29
N ARG A 72 -7.40 10.32 3.99
CA ARG A 72 -7.88 9.25 4.87
C ARG A 72 -6.70 8.44 5.38
N VAL A 73 -6.84 7.92 6.59
CA VAL A 73 -5.78 7.18 7.28
C VAL A 73 -6.37 5.91 7.88
N LEU A 74 -5.67 4.79 7.68
CA LEU A 74 -5.90 3.51 8.33
C LEU A 74 -4.72 3.24 9.26
N ARG A 75 -4.99 3.00 10.55
CA ARG A 75 -4.00 2.56 11.52
C ARG A 75 -4.44 1.28 12.18
N ALA A 76 -3.55 0.31 12.24
CA ALA A 76 -3.81 -0.98 12.86
C ALA A 76 -2.56 -1.52 13.57
N THR A 77 -2.79 -2.34 14.58
CA THR A 77 -1.73 -3.10 15.26
C THR A 77 -2.10 -4.57 15.33
N ALA A 78 -1.11 -5.45 15.25
CA ALA A 78 -1.28 -6.88 15.47
C ALA A 78 0.01 -7.50 16.03
N ASP A 79 -0.13 -8.63 16.70
CA ASP A 79 0.94 -9.40 17.29
C ASP A 79 1.36 -10.53 16.33
N TYR A 80 2.65 -10.80 16.24
CA TYR A 80 3.18 -12.06 15.74
C TYR A 80 3.59 -12.90 16.96
N GLU A 81 3.19 -14.17 16.98
CA GLU A 81 3.46 -15.02 18.13
C GLU A 81 4.95 -15.36 18.15
N ARG A 82 5.62 -15.08 19.27
CA ARG A 82 7.02 -15.45 19.45
C ARG A 82 7.09 -16.85 20.08
N ILE A 83 7.44 -17.84 19.27
CA ILE A 83 7.60 -19.22 19.73
C ILE A 83 9.08 -19.50 19.94
N ASN A 84 9.60 -19.25 21.15
CA ASN A 84 10.95 -19.62 21.62
C ASN A 84 12.06 -19.59 20.55
N GLU A 85 12.07 -18.52 19.74
CA GLU A 85 12.99 -18.37 18.62
C GLU A 85 13.96 -17.19 18.86
N PRO A 86 15.15 -17.22 18.22
CA PRO A 86 16.07 -16.09 18.22
C PRO A 86 15.38 -14.81 17.71
N LEU A 87 15.81 -13.66 18.24
CA LEU A 87 15.24 -12.35 17.93
C LEU A 87 15.24 -12.07 16.42
N ASP A 88 16.36 -12.31 15.75
CA ASP A 88 16.50 -12.05 14.32
C ASP A 88 15.61 -12.95 13.47
N SER A 89 15.45 -14.21 13.88
CA SER A 89 14.52 -15.15 13.23
C SER A 89 13.08 -14.68 13.37
N HIS A 90 12.71 -14.19 14.57
CA HIS A 90 11.39 -13.63 14.83
C HIS A 90 11.10 -12.41 13.96
N LEU A 91 12.04 -11.46 13.91
CA LEU A 91 11.94 -10.26 13.08
C LEU A 91 11.87 -10.61 11.59
N GLY A 92 12.73 -11.51 11.12
CA GLY A 92 12.73 -11.94 9.72
C GLY A 92 11.43 -12.61 9.30
N ARG A 93 10.88 -13.51 10.13
CA ARG A 93 9.61 -14.19 9.83
C ARG A 93 8.41 -13.26 9.90
N SER A 94 8.34 -12.39 10.92
CA SER A 94 7.24 -11.43 11.07
C SER A 94 7.26 -10.38 9.94
N GLN A 95 8.43 -9.92 9.52
CA GLN A 95 8.59 -9.05 8.36
C GLN A 95 8.12 -9.77 7.08
N ALA A 96 8.68 -10.93 6.77
CA ALA A 96 8.36 -11.66 5.55
C ALA A 96 6.86 -12.00 5.44
N LEU A 97 6.21 -12.32 6.56
CA LEU A 97 4.77 -12.54 6.57
C LEU A 97 3.99 -11.27 6.23
N MET A 98 4.35 -10.13 6.82
CA MET A 98 3.69 -8.86 6.52
C MET A 98 3.94 -8.40 5.09
N GLU A 99 5.16 -8.53 4.57
CA GLU A 99 5.49 -8.25 3.17
C GLU A 99 4.62 -9.06 2.22
N ASN A 100 4.47 -10.36 2.46
CA ASN A 100 3.61 -11.23 1.66
C ASN A 100 2.15 -10.80 1.69
N VAL A 101 1.61 -10.48 2.88
CA VAL A 101 0.24 -9.98 3.03
C VAL A 101 0.03 -8.68 2.24
N LEU A 102 0.96 -7.72 2.39
CA LEU A 102 0.88 -6.43 1.70
C LEU A 102 0.88 -6.60 0.18
N VAL A 103 1.71 -7.50 -0.35
CA VAL A 103 1.82 -7.74 -1.79
C VAL A 103 0.66 -8.57 -2.33
N GLN A 104 0.44 -9.77 -1.78
CA GLN A 104 -0.47 -10.76 -2.34
C GLN A 104 -1.93 -10.42 -2.07
N ASP A 105 -2.23 -10.02 -0.84
CA ASP A 105 -3.62 -9.85 -0.41
C ASP A 105 -4.09 -8.41 -0.59
N PHE A 106 -3.20 -7.44 -0.37
CA PHE A 106 -3.54 -6.02 -0.35
C PHE A 106 -3.12 -5.30 -1.63
N GLY A 107 -2.25 -5.89 -2.45
CA GLY A 107 -1.86 -5.36 -3.75
C GLY A 107 -0.89 -4.17 -3.70
N TYR A 108 -0.15 -3.99 -2.61
CA TYR A 108 0.91 -2.98 -2.54
C TYR A 108 2.14 -3.43 -3.32
N LYS A 109 2.81 -2.48 -3.98
CA LYS A 109 4.18 -2.67 -4.46
C LYS A 109 5.12 -2.21 -3.36
N LEU A 110 5.98 -3.11 -2.87
CA LEU A 110 6.96 -2.76 -1.85
C LEU A 110 8.02 -1.82 -2.43
N GLU A 111 8.44 -0.87 -1.61
CA GLU A 111 9.50 0.07 -1.93
C GLU A 111 10.73 -0.34 -1.13
N HIS A 112 11.80 -0.73 -1.83
CA HIS A 112 13.08 -1.04 -1.19
C HIS A 112 13.87 0.25 -1.00
N ASP A 113 13.89 0.74 0.24
CA ASP A 113 14.75 1.85 0.63
C ASP A 113 16.05 1.31 1.24
N PHE A 114 17.10 1.26 0.43
CA PHE A 114 18.44 0.83 0.86
C PHE A 114 19.08 1.75 1.90
N SER A 115 18.50 2.92 2.19
CA SER A 115 18.99 3.85 3.21
C SER A 115 18.44 3.56 4.61
N GLN A 116 17.47 2.66 4.73
CA GLN A 116 16.90 2.28 6.02
C GLN A 116 17.75 1.18 6.64
N ALA A 117 18.59 1.58 7.60
CA ALA A 117 19.29 0.64 8.44
C ALA A 117 18.25 -0.11 9.27
N ASP A 118 18.13 -1.42 9.03
CA ASP A 118 17.56 -2.34 10.00
C ASP A 118 18.26 -2.06 11.34
N THR A 119 17.49 -1.75 12.37
CA THR A 119 18.03 -1.62 13.73
C THR A 119 17.73 -2.90 14.49
N ASP A 120 18.50 -3.14 15.55
CA ASP A 120 18.22 -4.23 16.49
C ASP A 120 16.83 -4.08 17.16
N GLU A 121 16.23 -2.89 17.06
CA GLU A 121 14.94 -2.53 17.67
C GLU A 121 13.74 -2.78 16.75
N GLY A 122 13.95 -2.92 15.44
CA GLY A 122 12.86 -3.16 14.50
C GLY A 122 13.19 -2.82 13.04
N ARG A 123 12.20 -3.03 12.18
CA ARG A 123 12.32 -2.87 10.72
C ARG A 123 11.11 -2.16 10.15
N PHE A 124 11.32 -1.45 9.04
CA PHE A 124 10.24 -0.77 8.34
C PHE A 124 9.96 -1.44 6.99
N ILE A 125 8.68 -1.64 6.71
CA ILE A 125 8.19 -2.06 5.40
C ILE A 125 7.46 -0.88 4.79
N HIS A 126 7.90 -0.48 3.60
CA HIS A 126 7.26 0.58 2.82
C HIS A 126 6.60 -0.01 1.58
N GLY A 127 5.45 0.53 1.21
CA GLY A 127 4.80 0.16 -0.03
C GLY A 127 3.83 1.21 -0.53
N ALA A 128 3.46 1.11 -1.80
CA ALA A 128 2.54 2.02 -2.42
C ALA A 128 1.60 1.33 -3.42
N LYS A 129 0.37 1.85 -3.52
CA LYS A 129 -0.54 1.65 -4.65
C LYS A 129 -0.46 2.89 -5.53
N LYS A 130 0.53 2.90 -6.44
CA LYS A 130 0.90 4.10 -7.22
C LYS A 130 -0.27 4.75 -7.95
N ASP A 131 -1.16 3.94 -8.52
CA ASP A 131 -2.32 4.41 -9.30
C ASP A 131 -3.32 5.22 -8.44
N LEU A 132 -3.34 4.99 -7.12
CA LEU A 132 -4.20 5.70 -6.16
C LEU A 132 -3.42 6.63 -5.23
N GLY A 133 -2.09 6.68 -5.37
CA GLY A 133 -1.18 7.40 -4.48
C GLY A 133 -1.24 6.98 -3.00
N ILE A 134 -1.82 5.81 -2.68
CA ILE A 134 -1.91 5.32 -1.30
C ILE A 134 -0.55 4.78 -0.89
N THR A 135 -0.05 5.22 0.26
CA THR A 135 1.17 4.72 0.86
C THR A 135 0.87 3.89 2.09
N VAL A 136 1.67 2.86 2.34
CA VAL A 136 1.67 2.08 3.58
C VAL A 136 3.07 2.07 4.19
N THR A 137 3.11 2.18 5.50
CA THR A 137 4.30 1.95 6.30
C THR A 137 3.92 1.01 7.42
N VAL A 138 4.70 -0.06 7.58
CA VAL A 138 4.56 -0.98 8.71
C VAL A 138 5.86 -1.00 9.48
N TYR A 139 5.78 -0.68 10.77
CA TYR A 139 6.89 -0.93 11.68
C TYR A 139 6.76 -2.34 12.26
N VAL A 140 7.81 -3.13 12.14
CA VAL A 140 7.95 -4.50 12.63
C VAL A 140 8.90 -4.49 13.82
N ALA A 141 8.42 -4.86 14.99
CA ALA A 141 9.20 -4.88 16.22
C ALA A 141 9.25 -6.29 16.83
N PRO A 142 10.29 -6.59 17.62
CA PRO A 142 10.40 -7.90 18.26
C PRO A 142 9.42 -8.11 19.42
N GLU A 143 8.90 -7.02 19.99
CA GLU A 143 7.90 -7.01 21.05
C GLU A 143 6.49 -6.73 20.53
N ALA A 144 5.48 -7.09 21.34
CA ALA A 144 4.10 -6.76 21.05
C ALA A 144 3.82 -5.25 21.26
N PRO A 145 3.08 -4.57 20.36
CA PRO A 145 2.55 -5.10 19.11
C PRO A 145 3.64 -5.24 18.05
N THR A 146 3.78 -6.45 17.49
CA THR A 146 4.82 -6.77 16.51
C THR A 146 4.67 -5.91 15.26
N TRP A 147 3.45 -5.74 14.77
CA TRP A 147 3.17 -4.90 13.61
C TRP A 147 2.40 -3.65 13.99
N ARG A 148 2.88 -2.51 13.52
CA ARG A 148 2.21 -1.21 13.60
C ARG A 148 2.04 -0.68 12.18
N LEU A 149 0.87 -0.87 11.60
CA LEU A 149 0.53 -0.48 10.23
C LEU A 149 -0.08 0.92 10.20
N ASN A 150 0.41 1.74 9.27
CA ASN A 150 -0.14 3.05 8.96
C ASN A 150 -0.21 3.20 7.43
N ALA A 151 -1.43 3.23 6.89
CA ALA A 151 -1.68 3.47 5.48
C ALA A 151 -2.49 4.76 5.29
N MET A 152 -2.20 5.53 4.24
CA MET A 152 -2.87 6.80 4.00
C MET A 152 -3.04 7.11 2.51
N THR A 153 -4.13 7.81 2.19
CA THR A 153 -4.31 8.40 0.87
C THR A 153 -3.41 9.64 0.70
N PRO A 154 -3.15 10.10 -0.53
CA PRO A 154 -2.53 11.40 -0.73
C PRO A 154 -3.50 12.52 -0.30
N CYS A 155 -2.99 13.74 -0.24
CA CYS A 155 -3.79 14.92 0.05
C CYS A 155 -4.56 15.35 -1.21
N LEU A 156 -5.84 15.02 -1.26
CA LEU A 156 -6.67 15.14 -2.46
C LEU A 156 -7.85 16.10 -2.22
N PRO A 157 -8.34 16.79 -3.26
CA PRO A 157 -9.62 17.51 -3.19
C PRO A 157 -10.76 16.58 -2.78
N GLN A 158 -11.76 17.13 -2.08
CA GLN A 158 -12.92 16.37 -1.61
C GLN A 158 -13.79 15.84 -2.77
#